data_AF-A0A1J7JBV1-F1
#
_entry.id   AF-A0A1J7JBV1-F1
#
_cell.length_a   1.000
_cell.length_b   1.000
_cell.length_c   1.000
_cell.angle_alpha   90.00
_cell.angle_beta   90.00
_cell.angle_gamma   90.00
#
_symmetry.space_group_name_H-M   'P 1'
#
loop_
_entity.id
_entity.type
_entity.pdbx_description
1 polymer ?
#
loop_
_entity_poly.entity_id
_entity_poly.type
_entity_poly.pdbx_seq_one_letter_code
_entity_poly.pdbx_strand_id
1 'polypeptide(L)'
;MAKKSTSEAVEAPLRRSSRRSTTATPGTKTQQQGNSAAESTNTPKRKSVSKTSGTKEPPKKRQKASKETDTAKQEVEPVKSANGAKYEDGITSESRQYWLLKAEPETRLENGVDVRFSIDDLAAKTEPEPWDGIRAYAARNNLRAMKKGDLAFFYHSNCKEPGIVGTMEIVEEHSPDLTAHDPKKPYYDPKSQPSDPKWSVVHVKFRSKFDVQIGLKELRTLCAPGKPLENMQMLKQSRLSVSKVSADEWHYLNELAEKKAVEVKSEGS
;
A
#
# COMPACT_ATOMS: atom_id res chain seq x y z
N MET A 1 2.03 -43.55 -57.87
CA MET A 1 2.72 -42.70 -58.85
C MET A 1 1.68 -41.83 -59.54
N ALA A 2 1.68 -40.52 -59.29
CA ALA A 2 1.12 -39.48 -60.16
C ALA A 2 1.77 -38.14 -59.76
N LYS A 3 2.21 -37.38 -60.75
CA LYS A 3 3.12 -36.23 -60.63
C LYS A 3 2.36 -34.90 -60.47
N LYS A 4 3.05 -33.96 -59.81
CA LYS A 4 2.95 -32.49 -59.74
C LYS A 4 2.13 -31.78 -60.84
N SER A 5 1.46 -30.66 -60.51
CA SER A 5 1.98 -29.29 -60.69
C SER A 5 0.99 -28.17 -60.31
N THR A 6 1.45 -27.25 -59.45
CA THR A 6 1.30 -25.77 -59.40
C THR A 6 0.10 -25.02 -60.02
N SER A 7 -0.49 -24.11 -59.24
CA SER A 7 -0.72 -22.71 -59.67
C SER A 7 -0.80 -21.74 -58.47
N GLU A 8 -0.16 -20.58 -58.67
CA GLU A 8 0.04 -19.44 -57.76
C GLU A 8 -1.23 -18.64 -57.42
N ALA A 9 -1.18 -17.90 -56.31
CA ALA A 9 -1.83 -16.58 -56.20
C ALA A 9 -1.10 -15.68 -55.17
N VAL A 10 -0.24 -14.82 -55.73
CA VAL A 10 0.06 -13.39 -55.44
C VAL A 10 -0.17 -12.77 -54.05
N GLU A 11 0.82 -11.97 -53.70
CA GLU A 11 1.10 -11.23 -52.46
C GLU A 11 0.65 -9.74 -52.51
N ALA A 12 0.30 -9.20 -51.32
CA ALA A 12 0.50 -7.82 -50.81
C ALA A 12 -0.34 -6.61 -51.33
N PRO A 13 -0.39 -5.43 -50.61
CA PRO A 13 -0.06 -5.15 -49.20
C PRO A 13 -0.97 -4.13 -48.44
N LEU A 14 -0.72 -4.11 -47.12
CA LEU A 14 -0.86 -3.09 -46.07
C LEU A 14 -1.16 -1.62 -46.47
N ARG A 15 -2.07 -0.98 -45.72
CA ARG A 15 -2.19 0.50 -45.61
C ARG A 15 -1.85 0.99 -44.20
N ARG A 16 -0.73 1.70 -44.10
CA ARG A 16 -0.27 2.50 -42.95
C ARG A 16 -0.70 3.95 -43.16
N SER A 17 -1.29 4.55 -42.12
CA SER A 17 -1.73 5.95 -42.10
C SER A 17 -0.57 6.87 -41.68
N SER A 18 -0.29 7.89 -42.49
CA SER A 18 0.68 8.97 -42.24
C SER A 18 -0.07 10.30 -42.20
N ARG A 19 0.09 11.09 -41.13
CA ARG A 19 -0.30 12.51 -41.09
C ARG A 19 0.95 13.39 -41.19
N ARG A 20 0.78 14.44 -41.98
CA ARG A 20 1.74 15.24 -42.74
C ARG A 20 2.35 16.39 -41.92
N SER A 21 3.64 16.63 -42.11
CA SER A 21 4.38 17.84 -41.70
C SER A 21 4.51 18.81 -42.89
N THR A 22 4.42 20.11 -42.65
CA THR A 22 4.67 21.18 -43.62
C THR A 22 5.98 21.90 -43.32
N THR A 23 6.77 22.15 -44.37
CA THR A 23 8.09 22.78 -44.42
C THR A 23 8.04 24.29 -44.68
N ALA A 24 9.00 25.04 -44.13
CA ALA A 24 9.56 26.26 -44.75
C ALA A 24 11.02 26.48 -44.26
N THR A 25 11.92 26.78 -45.20
CA THR A 25 13.38 27.08 -45.10
C THR A 25 13.62 28.51 -45.67
N PRO A 26 14.84 29.08 -45.86
CA PRO A 26 16.21 28.77 -45.38
C PRO A 26 17.10 30.01 -45.01
N GLY A 27 18.31 29.75 -44.47
CA GLY A 27 19.51 30.61 -44.57
C GLY A 27 20.42 30.53 -43.33
N THR A 28 21.76 30.62 -43.33
CA THR A 28 22.86 30.54 -44.32
C THR A 28 24.14 30.20 -43.53
N LYS A 29 25.06 29.47 -44.16
CA LYS A 29 26.45 29.06 -43.84
C LYS A 29 27.28 29.99 -42.90
N THR A 30 28.22 29.44 -42.12
CA THR A 30 29.68 29.29 -42.45
C THR A 30 30.54 28.92 -41.21
N GLN A 31 31.61 28.15 -41.46
CA GLN A 31 32.70 27.69 -40.57
C GLN A 31 33.62 28.83 -40.08
N GLN A 32 34.34 28.66 -38.95
CA GLN A 32 35.82 28.55 -38.90
C GLN A 32 36.41 28.57 -37.47
N GLN A 33 37.53 27.85 -37.33
CA GLN A 33 38.48 27.82 -36.21
C GLN A 33 39.44 29.03 -36.24
N GLY A 34 40.04 29.40 -35.10
CA GLY A 34 41.44 29.86 -35.05
C GLY A 34 41.79 31.12 -34.23
N ASN A 35 42.30 30.89 -33.02
CA ASN A 35 43.47 31.50 -32.34
C ASN A 35 43.55 32.97 -31.80
N SER A 36 44.03 33.02 -30.54
CA SER A 36 44.97 33.99 -29.91
C SER A 36 44.43 35.37 -29.51
N ALA A 37 44.75 36.02 -28.37
CA ALA A 37 45.77 35.88 -27.33
C ALA A 37 45.39 36.71 -26.06
N ALA A 38 46.20 36.54 -25.00
CA ALA A 38 46.47 37.44 -23.85
C ALA A 38 45.40 37.52 -22.73
N GLU A 39 45.68 36.96 -21.53
CA GLU A 39 46.24 37.62 -20.32
C GLU A 39 45.09 38.27 -19.50
N SER A 40 44.88 38.13 -18.19
CA SER A 40 45.72 37.80 -17.03
C SER A 40 44.78 37.41 -15.86
N THR A 41 45.29 36.57 -14.93
CA THR A 41 45.08 36.57 -13.46
C THR A 41 43.66 36.85 -12.88
N ASN A 42 43.06 36.06 -11.99
CA ASN A 42 43.60 35.58 -10.71
C ASN A 42 42.58 34.62 -10.06
N THR A 43 43.02 33.48 -9.52
CA THR A 43 42.32 32.71 -8.46
C THR A 43 43.19 32.83 -7.21
N PRO A 44 42.65 32.77 -5.97
CA PRO A 44 42.63 31.45 -5.33
C PRO A 44 41.54 31.20 -4.27
N LYS A 45 41.27 29.90 -4.06
CA LYS A 45 40.69 29.30 -2.84
C LYS A 45 41.58 29.57 -1.61
N ARG A 46 40.99 29.68 -0.40
CA ARG A 46 41.03 28.66 0.70
C ARG A 46 40.80 29.21 2.12
N LYS A 47 40.03 28.42 2.89
CA LYS A 47 40.23 27.92 4.28
C LYS A 47 40.06 28.83 5.53
N SER A 48 39.11 28.38 6.36
CA SER A 48 39.16 28.06 7.82
C SER A 48 39.81 29.02 8.83
N VAL A 49 39.18 29.21 10.01
CA VAL A 49 39.59 28.67 11.34
C VAL A 49 38.64 29.17 12.46
N SER A 50 38.50 28.30 13.48
CA SER A 50 37.92 28.36 14.85
C SER A 50 38.02 29.69 15.63
N LYS A 51 37.42 29.99 16.80
CA LYS A 51 36.90 29.28 18.02
C LYS A 51 36.09 30.39 18.78
N THR A 52 35.16 30.14 19.73
CA THR A 52 35.41 30.10 21.19
C THR A 52 34.07 29.93 21.96
N SER A 53 34.20 29.32 23.14
CA SER A 53 33.26 28.88 24.19
C SER A 53 32.37 29.90 24.91
N GLY A 54 31.27 29.42 25.52
CA GLY A 54 30.56 30.10 26.61
C GLY A 54 29.35 29.33 27.15
N THR A 55 29.56 28.60 28.25
CA THR A 55 28.58 27.86 29.07
C THR A 55 27.68 28.82 29.87
N LYS A 56 26.37 28.51 30.05
CA LYS A 56 25.61 28.66 31.31
C LYS A 56 24.13 28.25 31.18
N GLU A 57 23.68 27.44 32.13
CA GLU A 57 22.29 27.03 32.40
C GLU A 57 21.73 27.86 33.61
N PRO A 58 20.50 27.64 34.12
CA PRO A 58 19.34 28.55 34.02
C PRO A 58 18.94 29.23 35.35
N PRO A 59 17.92 30.11 35.39
CA PRO A 59 17.24 30.45 36.64
C PRO A 59 15.79 29.92 36.73
N LYS A 60 15.41 29.69 38.00
CA LYS A 60 14.19 29.06 38.52
C LYS A 60 12.97 30.00 38.60
N LYS A 61 11.79 29.37 38.52
CA LYS A 61 10.51 29.57 39.24
C LYS A 61 10.09 30.97 39.71
N ARG A 62 8.84 31.32 39.40
CA ARG A 62 7.96 32.13 40.26
C ARG A 62 6.54 31.55 40.28
N GLN A 63 6.03 31.34 41.50
CA GLN A 63 4.69 30.84 41.83
C GLN A 63 3.67 31.97 41.94
N LYS A 64 2.39 31.68 41.61
CA LYS A 64 1.14 32.10 42.31
C LYS A 64 -0.04 31.39 41.64
N ALA A 65 -0.70 30.44 42.29
CA ALA A 65 -1.80 30.58 43.26
C ALA A 65 -3.20 30.65 42.59
N SER A 66 -3.90 29.52 42.69
CA SER A 66 -5.31 29.31 43.06
C SER A 66 -6.41 30.18 42.44
N LYS A 67 -7.34 29.51 41.74
CA LYS A 67 -8.75 29.57 42.12
C LYS A 67 -9.50 28.32 41.64
N GLU A 68 -10.07 27.62 42.62
CA GLU A 68 -11.08 26.58 42.47
C GLU A 68 -12.37 27.17 41.89
N THR A 69 -13.02 26.42 41.01
CA THR A 69 -14.49 26.35 40.99
C THR A 69 -14.89 24.95 40.55
N ASP A 70 -15.64 24.35 41.47
CA ASP A 70 -16.32 23.08 41.51
C ASP A 70 -17.37 22.94 40.39
N THR A 71 -17.45 21.80 39.70
CA THR A 71 -18.71 21.26 39.12
C THR A 71 -18.53 19.79 38.72
N ALA A 72 -19.14 18.93 39.54
CA ALA A 72 -19.90 17.72 39.21
C ALA A 72 -19.34 16.67 38.22
N LYS A 73 -19.13 15.49 38.81
CA LYS A 73 -18.99 14.16 38.24
C LYS A 73 -20.00 13.84 37.13
N GLN A 74 -19.50 13.25 36.04
CA GLN A 74 -20.14 12.08 35.42
C GLN A 74 -19.05 11.06 35.12
N GLU A 75 -18.99 10.03 35.97
CA GLU A 75 -18.29 8.78 35.72
C GLU A 75 -18.98 8.08 34.55
N VAL A 76 -18.29 7.98 33.41
CA VAL A 76 -18.65 7.02 32.37
C VAL A 76 -17.95 5.71 32.71
N GLU A 77 -18.74 4.79 33.28
CA GLU A 77 -18.41 3.38 33.45
C GLU A 77 -17.90 2.80 32.12
N PRO A 78 -16.77 2.06 32.10
CA PRO A 78 -16.35 1.36 30.90
C PRO A 78 -17.30 0.19 30.66
N VAL A 79 -17.97 0.21 29.51
CA VAL A 79 -18.78 -0.90 29.01
C VAL A 79 -17.86 -2.10 28.84
N LYS A 80 -17.99 -3.08 29.74
CA LYS A 80 -17.24 -4.34 29.68
C LYS A 80 -17.73 -5.14 28.48
N SER A 81 -17.00 -5.06 27.37
CA SER A 81 -17.10 -6.07 26.31
C SER A 81 -16.43 -7.34 26.83
N ALA A 82 -17.26 -8.30 27.21
CA ALA A 82 -16.84 -9.64 27.59
C ALA A 82 -16.42 -10.39 26.32
N ASN A 83 -15.12 -10.43 26.05
CA ASN A 83 -14.42 -11.63 25.55
C ASN A 83 -12.91 -11.38 25.53
N GLY A 84 -12.28 -11.52 26.71
CA GLY A 84 -10.84 -11.71 26.82
C GLY A 84 -10.45 -13.11 26.35
N ALA A 85 -10.55 -13.37 25.05
CA ALA A 85 -9.97 -14.58 24.45
C ALA A 85 -8.45 -14.40 24.40
N LYS A 86 -7.74 -15.09 25.30
CA LYS A 86 -6.29 -15.28 25.19
C LYS A 86 -6.04 -16.13 23.94
N TYR A 87 -5.45 -15.55 22.90
CA TYR A 87 -4.87 -16.33 21.81
C TYR A 87 -3.56 -16.95 22.32
N GLU A 88 -3.24 -18.18 21.89
CA GLU A 88 -2.20 -19.05 22.48
C GLU A 88 -0.78 -18.43 22.59
N ASP A 89 -0.53 -17.31 21.92
CA ASP A 89 0.76 -16.61 21.87
C ASP A 89 0.90 -15.41 22.86
N GLY A 90 0.00 -15.24 23.82
CA GLY A 90 0.19 -14.25 24.91
C GLY A 90 -0.05 -12.78 24.51
N ILE A 91 -0.63 -12.53 23.34
CA ILE A 91 -1.01 -11.18 22.87
C ILE A 91 -2.30 -10.76 23.58
N THR A 92 -2.27 -9.65 24.32
CA THR A 92 -3.48 -9.02 24.83
C THR A 92 -4.14 -8.19 23.73
N SER A 93 -5.47 -8.13 23.75
CA SER A 93 -6.28 -7.35 22.79
C SER A 93 -5.83 -5.88 22.66
N GLU A 94 -5.23 -5.32 23.70
CA GLU A 94 -4.84 -3.91 23.80
C GLU A 94 -3.55 -3.54 23.04
N SER A 95 -2.70 -4.50 22.69
CA SER A 95 -1.43 -4.23 21.96
C SER A 95 -1.47 -4.59 20.49
N ARG A 96 -2.56 -5.21 20.03
CA ARG A 96 -2.72 -5.71 18.66
C ARG A 96 -2.94 -4.57 17.68
N GLN A 97 -2.27 -4.62 16.52
CA GLN A 97 -2.50 -3.66 15.44
C GLN A 97 -3.46 -4.25 14.39
N TYR A 98 -4.15 -3.34 13.70
CA TYR A 98 -5.12 -3.68 12.67
C TYR A 98 -4.72 -3.07 11.33
N TRP A 99 -4.99 -3.83 10.27
CA TRP A 99 -4.53 -3.50 8.93
C TRP A 99 -5.61 -3.75 7.88
N LEU A 100 -5.39 -3.23 6.68
CA LEU A 100 -6.16 -3.57 5.49
C LEU A 100 -5.19 -3.77 4.33
N LEU A 101 -5.31 -4.91 3.67
CA LEU A 101 -4.46 -5.30 2.55
C LEU A 101 -5.34 -5.56 1.33
N LYS A 102 -4.96 -4.97 0.20
CA LYS A 102 -5.69 -5.06 -1.07
C LYS A 102 -5.12 -6.19 -1.94
N ALA A 103 -6.00 -6.98 -2.53
CA ALA A 103 -5.69 -7.92 -3.60
C ALA A 103 -6.76 -7.82 -4.71
N GLU A 104 -6.47 -8.38 -5.88
CA GLU A 104 -7.35 -8.30 -7.05
C GLU A 104 -8.01 -9.66 -7.29
N PRO A 105 -9.34 -9.80 -7.14
CA PRO A 105 -10.02 -11.09 -7.28
C PRO A 105 -10.30 -11.48 -8.74
N GLU A 106 -10.20 -10.54 -9.67
CA GLU A 106 -10.43 -10.75 -11.11
C GLU A 106 -9.10 -10.85 -11.86
N THR A 107 -9.10 -11.53 -13.01
CA THR A 107 -7.89 -11.70 -13.82
C THR A 107 -7.35 -10.36 -14.30
N ARG A 108 -6.06 -10.14 -14.05
CA ARG A 108 -5.30 -9.02 -14.60
C ARG A 108 -3.86 -9.45 -14.85
N LEU A 109 -3.36 -9.15 -16.05
CA LEU A 109 -1.99 -9.47 -16.40
C LEU A 109 -1.05 -8.34 -15.98
N GLU A 110 -0.01 -8.68 -15.21
CA GLU A 110 1.14 -7.85 -14.93
C GLU A 110 2.37 -8.53 -15.54
N ASN A 111 3.04 -7.86 -16.49
CA ASN A 111 4.18 -8.43 -17.21
C ASN A 111 3.94 -9.85 -17.77
N GLY A 112 2.72 -10.11 -18.24
CA GLY A 112 2.31 -11.39 -18.82
C GLY A 112 1.93 -12.48 -17.81
N VAL A 113 1.92 -12.18 -16.52
CA VAL A 113 1.51 -13.10 -15.45
C VAL A 113 0.17 -12.64 -14.86
N ASP A 114 -0.77 -13.56 -14.67
CA ASP A 114 -2.02 -13.27 -13.97
C ASP A 114 -1.76 -13.07 -12.47
N VAL A 115 -2.18 -11.94 -11.92
CA VAL A 115 -1.99 -11.58 -10.50
C VAL A 115 -3.25 -11.73 -9.67
N ARG A 116 -4.26 -12.45 -10.19
CA ARG A 116 -5.51 -12.74 -9.50
C ARG A 116 -5.26 -13.44 -8.16
N PHE A 117 -5.79 -12.87 -7.09
CA PHE A 117 -5.80 -13.46 -5.75
C PHE A 117 -7.02 -12.98 -4.95
N SER A 118 -7.94 -13.90 -4.67
CA SER A 118 -9.17 -13.67 -3.91
C SER A 118 -9.06 -14.18 -2.46
N ILE A 119 -10.08 -13.89 -1.64
CA ILE A 119 -10.13 -14.40 -0.28
C ILE A 119 -10.38 -15.92 -0.26
N ASP A 120 -11.05 -16.45 -1.29
CA ASP A 120 -11.27 -17.89 -1.45
C ASP A 120 -9.96 -18.61 -1.81
N ASP A 121 -9.11 -17.97 -2.62
CA ASP A 121 -7.77 -18.47 -2.89
C ASP A 121 -6.92 -18.53 -1.61
N LEU A 122 -7.02 -17.50 -0.74
CA LEU A 122 -6.36 -17.51 0.57
C LEU A 122 -6.94 -18.59 1.50
N ALA A 123 -8.27 -18.77 1.51
CA ALA A 123 -8.94 -19.79 2.32
C ALA A 123 -8.54 -21.22 1.90
N ALA A 124 -8.19 -21.42 0.64
CA ALA A 124 -7.72 -22.70 0.11
C ALA A 124 -6.24 -23.01 0.45
N LYS A 125 -5.47 -22.06 1.00
CA LYS A 125 -4.07 -22.27 1.37
C LYS A 125 -3.96 -23.13 2.64
N THR A 126 -3.08 -24.12 2.60
CA THR A 126 -2.76 -24.97 3.77
C THR A 126 -1.60 -24.40 4.60
N GLU A 127 -0.76 -23.58 3.99
CA GLU A 127 0.42 -22.95 4.60
C GLU A 127 0.26 -21.41 4.65
N PRO A 128 1.03 -20.71 5.51
CA PRO A 128 1.09 -19.25 5.47
C PRO A 128 1.37 -18.70 4.07
N GLU A 129 0.54 -17.77 3.59
CA GLU A 129 0.71 -17.15 2.27
C GLU A 129 1.58 -15.89 2.36
N PRO A 130 2.68 -15.77 1.60
CA PRO A 130 3.43 -14.53 1.52
C PRO A 130 2.59 -13.44 0.84
N TRP A 131 2.46 -12.29 1.48
CA TRP A 131 1.82 -11.12 0.87
C TRP A 131 2.81 -10.34 -0.01
N ASP A 132 3.14 -10.94 -1.16
CA ASP A 132 4.16 -10.46 -2.09
C ASP A 132 3.70 -9.30 -2.99
N GLY A 133 4.58 -8.87 -3.90
CA GLY A 133 4.22 -7.91 -4.96
C GLY A 133 4.10 -6.44 -4.51
N ILE A 134 4.35 -6.13 -3.23
CA ILE A 134 4.35 -4.75 -2.76
C ILE A 134 5.56 -3.98 -3.31
N ARG A 135 5.29 -2.96 -4.14
CA ARG A 135 6.29 -2.08 -4.77
C ARG A 135 6.14 -0.59 -4.43
N ALA A 136 5.37 -0.28 -3.39
CA ALA A 136 5.26 1.07 -2.84
C ALA A 136 5.97 1.15 -1.48
N TYR A 137 6.90 2.09 -1.32
CA TYR A 137 7.69 2.22 -0.08
C TYR A 137 6.83 2.42 1.18
N ALA A 138 5.75 3.20 1.08
CA ALA A 138 4.83 3.40 2.19
C ALA A 138 4.14 2.08 2.61
N ALA A 139 3.64 1.31 1.64
CA ALA A 139 3.03 0.01 1.89
C ALA A 139 4.04 -1.00 2.45
N ARG A 140 5.27 -1.02 1.92
CA ARG A 140 6.36 -1.84 2.46
C ARG A 140 6.67 -1.49 3.91
N ASN A 141 6.73 -0.21 4.25
CA ASN A 141 6.99 0.20 5.62
C ASN A 141 5.86 -0.22 6.58
N ASN A 142 4.61 -0.25 6.09
CA ASN A 142 3.50 -0.83 6.84
C ASN A 142 3.68 -2.33 7.05
N LEU A 143 4.06 -3.10 6.02
CA LEU A 143 4.40 -4.53 6.18
C LEU A 143 5.48 -4.76 7.23
N ARG A 144 6.55 -3.96 7.21
CA ARG A 144 7.65 -4.05 8.19
C ARG A 144 7.26 -3.71 9.63
N ALA A 145 6.15 -2.99 9.81
CA ALA A 145 5.65 -2.61 11.12
C ALA A 145 4.68 -3.67 11.70
N MET A 146 4.18 -4.60 10.89
CA MET A 146 3.27 -5.66 11.35
C MET A 146 3.97 -6.62 12.30
N LYS A 147 3.19 -7.14 13.24
CA LYS A 147 3.61 -8.14 14.23
C LYS A 147 2.82 -9.42 14.07
N LYS A 148 3.44 -10.54 14.47
CA LYS A 148 2.72 -11.82 14.55
C LYS A 148 1.50 -11.65 15.45
N GLY A 149 0.35 -12.14 14.99
CA GLY A 149 -0.94 -12.02 15.66
C GLY A 149 -1.67 -10.70 15.41
N ASP A 150 -1.13 -9.78 14.60
CA ASP A 150 -1.90 -8.66 14.07
C ASP A 150 -3.01 -9.16 13.13
N LEU A 151 -4.10 -8.40 13.03
CA LEU A 151 -5.23 -8.76 12.17
C LEU A 151 -5.36 -7.79 11.00
N ALA A 152 -5.89 -8.29 9.89
CA ALA A 152 -6.06 -7.52 8.68
C ALA A 152 -7.40 -7.80 8.00
N PHE A 153 -7.99 -6.76 7.42
CA PHE A 153 -9.07 -6.91 6.45
C PHE A 153 -8.50 -7.30 5.09
N PHE A 154 -9.11 -8.29 4.45
CA PHE A 154 -8.89 -8.60 3.06
C PHE A 154 -9.80 -7.72 2.20
N TYR A 155 -9.22 -6.88 1.35
CA TYR A 155 -9.96 -5.96 0.49
C TYR A 155 -9.83 -6.38 -0.98
N HIS A 156 -10.97 -6.64 -1.63
CA HIS A 156 -11.05 -6.83 -3.07
C HIS A 156 -10.95 -5.48 -3.78
N SER A 157 -9.91 -5.33 -4.59
CA SER A 157 -9.60 -4.11 -5.34
C SER A 157 -9.59 -4.39 -6.84
N ASN A 158 -9.71 -3.32 -7.64
CA ASN A 158 -9.65 -3.38 -9.10
C ASN A 158 -10.60 -4.44 -9.74
N CYS A 159 -11.78 -4.60 -9.16
CA CYS A 159 -12.82 -5.50 -9.61
C CYS A 159 -14.14 -4.74 -9.78
N LYS A 160 -15.17 -5.40 -10.31
CA LYS A 160 -16.50 -4.80 -10.50
C LYS A 160 -17.12 -4.33 -9.18
N GLU A 161 -16.90 -5.08 -8.11
CA GLU A 161 -17.47 -4.81 -6.78
C GLU A 161 -16.36 -4.74 -5.72
N PRO A 162 -15.66 -3.60 -5.61
CA PRO A 162 -14.58 -3.46 -4.66
C PRO A 162 -15.11 -3.27 -3.23
N GLY A 163 -14.47 -3.89 -2.25
CA GLY A 163 -14.92 -3.86 -0.87
C GLY A 163 -14.11 -4.74 0.08
N ILE A 164 -14.45 -4.67 1.37
CA ILE A 164 -13.92 -5.57 2.40
C ILE A 164 -14.75 -6.86 2.37
N VAL A 165 -14.06 -8.00 2.26
CA VAL A 165 -14.71 -9.31 2.06
C VAL A 165 -14.44 -10.30 3.19
N GLY A 166 -13.60 -9.95 4.16
CA GLY A 166 -13.30 -10.81 5.30
C GLY A 166 -12.02 -10.39 6.02
N THR A 167 -11.51 -11.30 6.85
CA THR A 167 -10.36 -11.08 7.72
C THR A 167 -9.29 -12.16 7.57
N MET A 168 -8.07 -11.77 7.91
CA MET A 168 -6.90 -12.64 7.96
C MET A 168 -5.98 -12.21 9.10
N GLU A 169 -4.99 -13.05 9.41
CA GLU A 169 -4.02 -12.84 10.49
C GLU A 169 -2.61 -12.85 9.95
N ILE A 170 -1.76 -11.96 10.48
CA ILE A 170 -0.33 -11.98 10.24
C ILE A 170 0.28 -13.07 11.12
N VAL A 171 0.80 -14.13 10.50
CA VAL A 171 1.37 -15.29 11.24
C VAL A 171 2.90 -15.30 11.24
N GLU A 172 3.52 -14.52 10.36
CA GLU A 172 4.97 -14.29 10.36
C GLU A 172 5.28 -12.82 10.06
N GLU A 173 6.25 -12.28 10.80
CA GLU A 173 6.75 -10.92 10.58
C GLU A 173 7.51 -10.81 9.25
N HIS A 174 7.93 -9.59 8.92
CA HIS A 174 8.47 -9.32 7.61
C HIS A 174 9.75 -10.10 7.28
N SER A 175 9.84 -10.54 6.03
CA SER A 175 11.04 -11.11 5.41
C SER A 175 11.25 -10.50 4.01
N PRO A 176 12.42 -10.69 3.37
CA PRO A 176 12.64 -10.22 2.00
C PRO A 176 11.63 -10.78 0.99
N ASP A 177 11.11 -9.93 0.10
CA ASP A 177 10.32 -10.40 -1.04
C ASP A 177 11.25 -10.91 -2.14
N LEU A 178 11.44 -12.24 -2.19
CA LEU A 178 12.30 -12.90 -3.17
C LEU A 178 11.71 -12.85 -4.59
N THR A 179 10.41 -12.60 -4.75
CA THR A 179 9.81 -12.45 -6.10
C THR A 179 10.34 -11.22 -6.83
N ALA A 180 10.84 -10.23 -6.10
CA ALA A 180 11.47 -9.06 -6.68
C ALA A 180 12.79 -9.37 -7.41
N HIS A 181 13.39 -10.55 -7.19
CA HIS A 181 14.66 -10.95 -7.79
C HIS A 181 14.52 -11.88 -9.00
N ASP A 182 13.30 -12.34 -9.30
CA ASP A 182 13.03 -13.27 -10.40
C ASP A 182 12.44 -12.53 -11.62
N PRO A 183 13.15 -12.44 -12.76
CA PRO A 183 12.66 -11.79 -13.99
C PRO A 183 11.37 -12.37 -14.57
N LYS A 184 10.96 -13.57 -14.16
CA LYS A 184 9.72 -14.21 -14.60
C LYS A 184 8.51 -13.83 -13.74
N LYS A 185 8.73 -13.18 -12.60
CA LYS A 185 7.66 -12.76 -11.70
C LYS A 185 7.07 -11.41 -12.15
N PRO A 186 5.76 -11.20 -11.90
CA PRO A 186 5.05 -9.99 -12.34
C PRO A 186 5.69 -8.71 -11.82
N TYR A 187 6.26 -8.74 -10.62
CA TYR A 187 6.78 -7.56 -9.93
C TYR A 187 8.31 -7.62 -9.77
N TYR A 188 9.04 -8.18 -10.74
CA TYR A 188 10.50 -8.12 -10.76
C TYR A 188 11.03 -6.69 -10.62
N ASP A 189 12.04 -6.47 -9.77
CA ASP A 189 12.75 -5.20 -9.65
C ASP A 189 14.26 -5.44 -9.85
N PRO A 190 14.83 -5.10 -11.02
CA PRO A 190 16.26 -5.28 -11.30
C PRO A 190 17.18 -4.45 -10.40
N LYS A 191 16.62 -3.50 -9.64
CA LYS A 191 17.37 -2.68 -8.69
C LYS A 191 17.31 -3.23 -7.26
N SER A 192 16.55 -4.30 -6.99
CA SER A 192 16.52 -4.98 -5.68
C SER A 192 17.57 -6.09 -5.70
N GLN A 193 18.59 -5.99 -4.86
CA GLN A 193 19.67 -6.99 -4.82
C GLN A 193 19.43 -8.01 -3.69
N PRO A 194 19.81 -9.28 -3.85
CA PRO A 194 19.69 -10.26 -2.77
C PRO A 194 20.46 -9.88 -1.49
N SER A 195 21.59 -9.19 -1.62
CA SER A 195 22.37 -8.70 -0.48
C SER A 195 21.76 -7.49 0.24
N ASP A 196 20.83 -6.77 -0.41
CA ASP A 196 20.13 -5.61 0.12
C ASP A 196 18.70 -5.55 -0.46
N PRO A 197 17.80 -6.43 0.01
CA PRO A 197 16.47 -6.56 -0.55
C PRO A 197 15.61 -5.32 -0.24
N LYS A 198 15.12 -4.67 -1.30
CA LYS A 198 14.33 -3.45 -1.17
C LYS A 198 12.93 -3.69 -0.65
N TRP A 199 12.38 -4.86 -0.97
CA TRP A 199 10.98 -5.23 -0.78
C TRP A 199 10.85 -6.27 0.31
N SER A 200 9.68 -6.27 0.95
CA SER A 200 9.40 -7.16 2.08
C SER A 200 8.00 -7.72 1.93
N VAL A 201 7.80 -8.93 2.44
CA VAL A 201 6.51 -9.59 2.59
C VAL A 201 6.30 -9.89 4.07
N VAL A 202 5.05 -10.09 4.46
CA VAL A 202 4.67 -10.82 5.70
C VAL A 202 3.96 -12.10 5.26
N HIS A 203 3.78 -13.06 6.17
CA HIS A 203 2.93 -14.22 5.87
C HIS A 203 1.59 -14.13 6.59
N VAL A 204 0.52 -14.44 5.86
CA VAL A 204 -0.85 -14.34 6.36
C VAL A 204 -1.57 -15.68 6.32
N LYS A 205 -2.57 -15.85 7.20
CA LYS A 205 -3.54 -16.95 7.12
C LYS A 205 -4.95 -16.42 7.10
N PHE A 206 -5.81 -17.10 6.34
CA PHE A 206 -7.25 -16.87 6.36
C PHE A 206 -7.81 -16.96 7.78
N ARG A 207 -8.74 -16.07 8.13
CA ARG A 207 -9.50 -16.14 9.39
C ARG A 207 -10.99 -16.30 9.16
N SER A 208 -11.60 -15.38 8.41
CA SER A 208 -13.03 -15.45 8.12
C SER A 208 -13.36 -14.76 6.79
N LYS A 209 -14.42 -15.23 6.15
CA LYS A 209 -15.05 -14.56 5.02
C LYS A 209 -16.37 -13.96 5.52
N PHE A 210 -16.67 -12.74 5.10
CA PHE A 210 -17.95 -12.11 5.43
C PHE A 210 -19.06 -12.67 4.54
N ASP A 211 -20.22 -12.95 5.13
CA ASP A 211 -21.43 -13.36 4.39
C ASP A 211 -21.84 -12.28 3.37
N VAL A 212 -21.66 -11.01 3.74
CA VAL A 212 -21.95 -9.84 2.90
C VAL A 212 -20.74 -8.90 2.92
N GLN A 213 -20.22 -8.56 1.74
CA GLN A 213 -19.12 -7.61 1.63
C GLN A 213 -19.52 -6.19 2.08
N ILE A 214 -18.56 -5.44 2.64
CA ILE A 214 -18.71 -4.01 2.89
C ILE A 214 -18.15 -3.26 1.68
N GLY A 215 -19.05 -2.80 0.80
CA GLY A 215 -18.69 -2.23 -0.48
C GLY A 215 -18.02 -0.85 -0.39
N LEU A 216 -17.20 -0.51 -1.38
CA LEU A 216 -16.50 0.79 -1.43
C LEU A 216 -17.43 2.01 -1.35
N LYS A 217 -18.64 1.92 -1.94
CA LYS A 217 -19.63 3.01 -1.88
C LYS A 217 -20.07 3.26 -0.44
N GLU A 218 -20.33 2.20 0.32
CA GLU A 218 -20.71 2.25 1.73
C GLU A 218 -19.55 2.79 2.58
N LEU A 219 -18.34 2.28 2.37
CA LEU A 219 -17.12 2.76 3.04
C LEU A 219 -16.91 4.27 2.84
N ARG A 220 -17.14 4.78 1.62
CA ARG A 220 -17.04 6.22 1.34
C ARG A 220 -18.08 7.05 2.09
N THR A 221 -19.31 6.56 2.20
CA THR A 221 -20.36 7.22 3.00
C THR A 221 -19.98 7.29 4.47
N LEU A 222 -19.38 6.21 4.99
CA LEU A 222 -18.92 6.10 6.37
C LEU A 222 -17.62 6.90 6.66
N CYS A 223 -16.97 7.43 5.62
CA CYS A 223 -15.76 8.26 5.72
C CYS A 223 -16.05 9.77 5.67
N ALA A 224 -17.31 10.17 5.54
CA ALA A 224 -17.68 11.59 5.61
C ALA A 224 -17.30 12.20 6.98
N PRO A 225 -17.12 13.53 7.08
CA PRO A 225 -16.81 14.17 8.36
C PRO A 225 -17.82 13.82 9.46
N GLY A 226 -17.32 13.49 10.66
CA GLY A 226 -18.13 13.06 11.80
C GLY A 226 -18.67 11.63 11.71
N LYS A 227 -18.20 10.82 10.76
CA LYS A 227 -18.58 9.40 10.63
C LYS A 227 -17.47 8.47 11.12
N PRO A 228 -17.80 7.19 11.44
CA PRO A 228 -16.86 6.27 12.08
C PRO A 228 -15.56 6.00 11.33
N LEU A 229 -15.54 6.17 10.00
CA LEU A 229 -14.36 5.95 9.16
C LEU A 229 -13.73 7.25 8.65
N GLU A 230 -14.03 8.40 9.26
CA GLU A 230 -13.50 9.72 8.84
C GLU A 230 -11.98 9.72 8.66
N ASN A 231 -11.26 8.92 9.44
CA ASN A 231 -9.80 8.85 9.44
C ASN A 231 -9.19 7.65 8.73
N MET A 232 -10.00 6.84 8.06
CA MET A 232 -9.56 5.59 7.48
C MET A 232 -8.50 5.82 6.39
N GLN A 233 -7.28 5.34 6.65
CA GLN A 233 -6.13 5.61 5.80
C GLN A 233 -6.35 5.12 4.36
N MET A 234 -6.99 3.96 4.20
CA MET A 234 -7.27 3.34 2.91
C MET A 234 -8.06 4.27 1.96
N LEU A 235 -9.00 5.05 2.50
CA LEU A 235 -9.87 5.94 1.71
C LEU A 235 -9.18 7.28 1.43
N LYS A 236 -8.39 7.80 2.38
CA LYS A 236 -7.59 9.03 2.21
C LYS A 236 -6.40 8.82 1.25
N GLN A 237 -5.83 7.63 1.22
CA GLN A 237 -4.67 7.27 0.40
C GLN A 237 -5.03 6.12 -0.55
N SER A 238 -5.88 6.40 -1.54
CA SER A 238 -6.48 5.38 -2.41
C SER A 238 -5.47 4.47 -3.13
N ARG A 239 -4.28 4.99 -3.46
CA ARG A 239 -3.18 4.24 -4.11
C ARG A 239 -2.36 3.36 -3.16
N LEU A 240 -2.57 3.47 -1.85
CA LEU A 240 -1.89 2.66 -0.86
C LEU A 240 -2.58 1.29 -0.76
N SER A 241 -1.83 0.21 -1.01
CA SER A 241 -2.34 -1.18 -1.01
C SER A 241 -2.30 -1.85 0.36
N VAL A 242 -1.48 -1.35 1.27
CA VAL A 242 -1.35 -1.82 2.65
C VAL A 242 -1.49 -0.62 3.56
N SER A 243 -2.55 -0.57 4.38
CA SER A 243 -2.88 0.56 5.24
C SER A 243 -3.17 0.13 6.66
N LYS A 244 -2.90 1.01 7.63
CA LYS A 244 -3.35 0.87 9.02
C LYS A 244 -4.85 1.07 9.12
N VAL A 245 -5.44 0.39 10.09
CA VAL A 245 -6.82 0.53 10.54
C VAL A 245 -6.76 0.79 12.05
N SER A 246 -7.51 1.77 12.55
CA SER A 246 -7.58 1.98 14.01
C SER A 246 -8.38 0.86 14.68
N ALA A 247 -8.23 0.71 16.01
CA ALA A 247 -9.05 -0.25 16.75
C ALA A 247 -10.55 0.06 16.60
N ASP A 248 -10.94 1.33 16.71
CA ASP A 248 -12.34 1.77 16.55
C ASP A 248 -12.88 1.44 15.15
N GLU A 249 -12.10 1.70 14.09
CA GLU A 249 -12.47 1.38 12.71
C GLU A 249 -12.60 -0.14 12.53
N TRP A 250 -11.70 -0.93 13.13
CA TRP A 250 -11.73 -2.39 13.09
C TRP A 250 -12.99 -2.95 13.74
N HIS A 251 -13.30 -2.52 14.97
CA HIS A 251 -14.47 -2.99 15.70
C HIS A 251 -15.75 -2.59 14.98
N TYR A 252 -15.87 -1.34 14.56
CA TYR A 252 -17.04 -0.84 13.83
C TYR A 252 -17.31 -1.63 12.54
N LEU A 253 -16.27 -1.91 11.74
CA LEU A 253 -16.42 -2.66 10.49
C LEU A 253 -16.80 -4.13 10.72
N ASN A 254 -16.30 -4.77 11.77
CA ASN A 254 -16.72 -6.14 12.11
C ASN A 254 -18.18 -6.17 12.58
N GLU A 255 -18.60 -5.25 13.46
CA GLU A 255 -20.00 -5.13 13.89
C GLU A 255 -20.94 -4.88 12.69
N LEU A 256 -20.52 -4.03 11.75
CA LEU A 256 -21.27 -3.78 10.52
C LEU A 256 -21.38 -5.05 9.67
N ALA A 257 -20.30 -5.82 9.52
CA ALA A 257 -20.33 -7.09 8.78
C ALA A 257 -21.30 -8.10 9.42
N GLU A 258 -21.26 -8.23 10.75
CA GLU A 258 -22.16 -9.12 11.50
C GLU A 258 -23.62 -8.71 11.34
N LYS A 259 -23.92 -7.41 11.46
CA LYS A 259 -25.27 -6.89 11.26
C LYS A 259 -25.81 -7.22 9.86
N LYS A 260 -25.00 -7.00 8.81
CA LYS A 260 -25.38 -7.31 7.43
C LYS A 260 -25.63 -8.82 7.24
N ALA A 261 -24.84 -9.67 7.90
CA ALA A 261 -25.04 -11.12 7.86
C ALA A 261 -26.38 -11.55 8.49
N VAL A 262 -26.79 -10.89 9.58
CA VAL A 262 -28.10 -11.16 10.22
C VAL A 262 -29.26 -10.69 9.34
N GLU A 263 -29.16 -9.49 8.76
CA GLU A 263 -30.20 -8.94 7.87
C GLU A 263 -30.52 -9.89 6.71
N VAL A 264 -29.48 -10.40 6.02
CA VAL A 264 -29.67 -11.36 4.91
C VAL A 264 -30.29 -12.67 5.37
N LYS A 265 -29.96 -13.16 6.57
CA LYS A 265 -30.56 -14.39 7.13
C LYS A 265 -32.03 -14.20 7.50
N SER A 266 -32.42 -12.99 7.90
CA SER A 266 -33.81 -12.66 8.26
C SER A 266 -34.72 -12.44 7.05
N GLU A 267 -34.18 -11.95 5.93
CA GLU A 267 -34.96 -11.76 4.68
C GLU A 267 -35.14 -13.05 3.88
N GLY A 268 -34.32 -14.08 4.16
CA GLY A 268 -34.37 -15.38 3.50
C GLY A 268 -35.14 -16.47 4.25
N SER A 269 -35.69 -16.18 5.44
CA SER A 269 -36.49 -17.11 6.26
C SER A 269 -37.98 -16.80 6.20
#